data_AF-A0A1F8FKL5-F1
#
_entry.id   AF-A0A1F8FKL5-F1
#
_cell.length_a   1.000
_cell.length_b   1.000
_cell.length_c   1.000
_cell.angle_alpha   90.00
_cell.angle_beta   90.00
_cell.angle_gamma   90.00
#
_symmetry.space_group_name_H-M   'P 1'
#
loop_
_entity.id
_entity.type
_entity.pdbx_description
1 polymer ?
#
loop_
_entity_poly.entity_id
_entity_poly.type
_entity_poly.pdbx_seq_one_letter_code
_entity_poly.pdbx_strand_id
1 'polypeptide(L)' 'MKMAHGSMVPFYDMKNSKEFNSGRLPINPHEEVAGLQEAIEATKRRIAEHKANNWDTSEFDKHLESLEQRLEAARKKIK' A
#
# COMPACT_ATOMS: atom_id res chain seq x y z
N MET A 1 -7.31 28.96 21.97
CA MET A 1 -7.35 28.47 20.57
C MET A 1 -6.86 27.03 20.58
N LYS A 2 -7.70 26.04 20.22
CA LYS A 2 -7.32 24.61 20.20
C LYS A 2 -6.53 24.33 18.93
N MET A 3 -5.29 23.86 19.08
CA MET A 3 -4.46 23.41 17.98
C MET A 3 -5.06 22.11 17.41
N ALA A 4 -5.50 22.11 16.16
CA ALA A 4 -5.81 20.87 15.46
C ALA A 4 -4.47 20.18 15.14
N HIS A 5 -4.16 19.12 15.88
CA HIS A 5 -3.14 18.16 15.48
C HIS A 5 -3.49 17.69 14.07
N GLY A 6 -2.63 18.01 13.09
CA GLY A 6 -2.72 17.43 11.76
C GLY A 6 -2.58 15.93 11.91
N SER A 7 -3.70 15.21 11.81
CA SER A 7 -3.71 13.75 11.77
C SER A 7 -2.94 13.34 10.52
N MET A 8 -1.68 12.97 10.72
CA MET A 8 -0.84 12.38 9.68
C MET A 8 -1.59 11.14 9.19
N VAL A 9 -2.19 11.24 8.00
CA VAL A 9 -2.98 10.14 7.44
C VAL A 9 -2.01 8.95 7.31
N PRO A 10 -2.34 7.78 7.87
CA PRO A 10 -1.45 6.63 7.80
C PRO A 10 -1.12 6.34 6.34
N PHE A 11 0.14 6.04 6.04
CA PHE A 11 0.60 5.84 4.66
C PHE A 11 -0.22 4.76 3.92
N TYR A 12 -0.80 3.81 4.64
CA TYR A 12 -1.65 2.75 4.09
C TYR A 12 -3.05 3.21 3.68
N ASP A 13 -3.52 4.36 4.18
CA ASP A 13 -4.80 4.98 3.80
C ASP A 13 -4.63 6.06 2.72
N MET A 14 -3.42 6.19 2.17
CA MET A 14 -3.16 7.00 0.98
C MET A 14 -3.69 6.31 -0.28
N LYS A 15 -5.01 6.10 -0.34
CA LYS A 15 -5.71 5.51 -1.50
C LYS A 15 -5.50 6.29 -2.81
N ASN A 16 -4.96 7.50 -2.72
CA ASN A 16 -4.73 8.42 -3.84
C ASN A 16 -3.32 9.06 -3.88
N SER A 17 -2.32 8.60 -3.10
CA SER A 17 -1.00 9.25 -3.18
C SER A 17 -0.30 8.88 -4.49
N LYS A 18 0.17 9.93 -5.19
CA LYS A 18 0.92 9.82 -6.44
C LYS A 18 2.21 8.98 -6.30
N GLU A 19 2.71 8.82 -5.09
CA GLU A 19 4.01 8.17 -4.82
C GLU A 19 4.02 6.65 -5.02
N PHE A 20 2.87 5.96 -4.89
CA PHE A 20 2.87 4.49 -4.90
C PHE A 20 2.65 3.85 -6.28
N ASN A 21 2.24 4.62 -7.30
CA ASN A 21 1.95 4.13 -8.66
C ASN A 21 2.63 4.99 -9.76
N SER A 22 3.77 5.63 -9.45
CA SER A 22 4.42 6.60 -10.35
C SER A 22 3.50 7.75 -10.80
N GLY A 23 2.44 8.05 -10.04
CA GLY A 23 1.42 9.04 -10.36
C GLY A 23 0.48 8.66 -11.50
N ARG A 24 0.58 7.46 -12.09
CA ARG A 24 -0.33 6.98 -13.13
C ARG A 24 -1.43 6.11 -12.53
N LEU A 25 -2.68 6.44 -12.86
CA LEU A 25 -3.80 5.55 -12.59
C LEU A 25 -3.70 4.33 -13.51
N PRO A 26 -3.98 3.11 -13.02
CA PRO A 26 -4.02 1.93 -13.88
C PRO A 26 -5.08 2.14 -14.97
N ILE A 27 -4.73 1.86 -16.22
CA ILE A 27 -5.58 2.10 -17.38
C ILE A 27 -6.52 0.91 -17.62
N ASN A 28 -6.14 -0.28 -17.14
CA ASN A 28 -6.94 -1.49 -17.21
C ASN A 28 -6.80 -2.37 -15.96
N PRO A 29 -7.73 -3.32 -15.74
CA PRO A 29 -7.69 -4.21 -14.58
C PRO A 29 -6.43 -5.08 -14.46
N HIS A 30 -5.78 -5.42 -15.58
CA HIS A 30 -4.52 -6.19 -15.55
C HIS A 30 -3.35 -5.36 -15.03
N GLU A 31 -3.26 -4.08 -15.41
CA GLU A 31 -2.31 -3.12 -14.86
C GLU A 31 -2.57 -2.85 -13.38
N GLU A 32 -3.85 -2.78 -12.96
CA GLU A 32 -4.21 -2.67 -11.53
C GLU A 32 -3.65 -3.86 -10.74
N VAL A 33 -3.83 -5.09 -11.24
CA VAL A 33 -3.29 -6.31 -10.62
C VAL A 33 -1.76 -6.32 -10.58
N ALA A 34 -1.09 -5.99 -11.69
CA ALA A 34 0.37 -5.95 -11.76
C ALA A 34 0.96 -4.92 -10.77
N GLY A 35 0.41 -3.70 -10.75
CA GLY A 35 0.84 -2.66 -9.81
C GLY A 35 0.63 -3.04 -8.34
N LEU A 36 -0.50 -3.69 -8.01
CA LEU A 36 -0.74 -4.20 -6.67
C LEU A 36 0.24 -5.30 -6.27
N GLN A 37 0.60 -6.20 -7.19
CA GLN A 37 1.62 -7.23 -6.94
C GLN A 37 3.00 -6.62 -6.68
N GLU A 38 3.40 -5.62 -7.48
CA GLU A 38 4.67 -4.91 -7.27
C GLU A 38 4.71 -4.18 -5.92
N ALA A 39 3.60 -3.52 -5.54
CA ALA A 39 3.48 -2.84 -4.25
C ALA A 39 3.56 -3.80 -3.06
N ILE A 40 2.94 -4.99 -3.18
CA ILE A 40 3.03 -6.06 -2.18
C ILE A 40 4.49 -6.50 -1.98
N GLU A 41 5.19 -6.79 -3.07
CA GLU A 41 6.59 -7.23 -3.00
C GLU A 41 7.55 -6.13 -2.50
N ALA A 42 7.29 -4.86 -2.82
CA ALA A 42 8.01 -3.74 -2.24
C ALA A 42 7.77 -3.61 -0.73
N THR A 43 6.52 -3.80 -0.29
CA THR A 43 6.14 -3.72 1.13
C THR A 43 6.76 -4.87 1.93
N LYS A 44 6.75 -6.10 1.40
CA LYS A 44 7.42 -7.25 2.01
C LYS A 44 8.93 -7.03 2.18
N ARG A 45 9.59 -6.44 1.17
CA ARG A 45 11.02 -6.06 1.25
C ARG A 45 11.26 -5.06 2.38
N ARG A 46 10.45 -4.01 2.48
CA ARG A 46 10.54 -3.03 3.59
C ARG A 46 10.30 -3.67 4.95
N ILE A 47 9.33 -4.58 5.08
CA ILE A 47 9.10 -5.33 6.32
C ILE A 47 10.34 -6.15 6.70
N ALA A 48 10.95 -6.85 5.73
CA ALA A 48 12.15 -7.64 5.97
C ALA A 48 13.34 -6.76 6.41
N GLU A 49 13.54 -5.61 5.77
CA GLU A 49 14.56 -4.63 6.16
C GLU A 49 14.32 -4.08 7.57
N HIS A 50 13.09 -3.71 7.92
CA HIS A 50 12.75 -3.22 9.27
C HIS A 50 12.95 -4.31 10.32
N LYS A 51 12.50 -5.55 10.05
CA LYS A 51 12.70 -6.69 10.97
C LYS A 51 14.19 -6.99 11.19
N ALA A 52 15.02 -6.91 10.14
CA ALA A 52 16.46 -7.08 10.26
C ALA A 52 17.12 -6.01 11.16
N ASN A 53 16.52 -4.82 11.25
CA ASN A 53 16.95 -3.72 12.11
C ASN A 53 16.25 -3.69 13.48
N ASN A 54 15.42 -4.69 13.82
CA ASN A 54 14.55 -4.72 15.01
C ASN A 54 13.63 -3.48 15.13
N TRP A 55 13.18 -2.95 13.99
CA TRP A 55 12.22 -1.83 13.95
C TRP A 55 10.78 -2.34 13.94
N ASP A 56 9.85 -1.51 14.43
CA ASP A 56 8.44 -1.82 14.37
C ASP A 56 7.96 -1.93 12.91
N THR A 57 7.15 -2.96 12.64
CA THR A 57 6.59 -3.23 11.31
C THR A 57 5.07 -3.26 11.29
N SER A 58 4.42 -2.95 12.41
CA SER A 58 2.96 -3.06 12.58
C SER A 58 2.18 -2.31 11.49
N GLU A 59 2.64 -1.12 11.11
CA GLU A 59 2.00 -0.30 10.07
C GLU A 59 2.24 -0.87 8.66
N PHE A 60 3.40 -1.46 8.40
CA PHE A 60 3.67 -2.14 7.13
C PHE A 60 2.88 -3.44 6.99
N ASP A 61 2.69 -4.17 8.08
CA ASP A 61 1.87 -5.38 8.09
C ASP A 61 0.40 -5.05 7.78
N LYS A 62 -0.17 -3.98 8.37
CA LYS A 62 -1.52 -3.48 8.00
C LYS A 62 -1.59 -3.01 6.55
N HIS A 63 -0.54 -2.35 6.06
CA HIS A 63 -0.47 -1.92 4.67
C HIS A 63 -0.48 -3.12 3.72
N LEU A 64 0.31 -4.14 4.03
CA LEU A 64 0.39 -5.38 3.26
C LEU A 64 -0.98 -6.05 3.18
N GLU A 65 -1.69 -6.20 4.31
CA GLU A 65 -3.04 -6.75 4.34
C GLU A 65 -4.01 -5.95 3.45
N SER A 66 -3.95 -4.63 3.51
CA SER A 66 -4.77 -3.76 2.65
C SER A 66 -4.48 -3.96 1.16
N LEU A 67 -3.21 -4.11 0.78
CA LEU A 67 -2.82 -4.38 -0.60
C LEU A 67 -3.30 -5.75 -1.08
N GLU A 68 -3.23 -6.78 -0.23
CA GLU A 68 -3.70 -8.13 -0.54
C GLU A 68 -5.22 -8.17 -0.75
N GLN A 69 -5.99 -7.50 0.10
CA GLN A 69 -7.44 -7.37 -0.07
C GLN A 69 -7.79 -6.66 -1.39
N ARG A 70 -7.05 -5.60 -1.74
CA ARG A 70 -7.22 -4.89 -3.01
C ARG A 70 -6.87 -5.77 -4.21
N LEU A 71 -5.81 -6.56 -4.12
CA LEU A 71 -5.42 -7.51 -5.16
C LEU A 71 -6.50 -8.57 -5.38
N GLU A 72 -7.08 -9.09 -4.31
CA GLU A 72 -8.20 -10.04 -4.40
C GLU A 72 -9.42 -9.40 -5.08
N ALA A 73 -9.77 -8.17 -4.70
CA ALA A 73 -10.87 -7.42 -5.31
C ALA A 73 -10.61 -7.13 -6.79
N ALA A 74 -9.39 -6.72 -7.17
CA ALA A 74 -9.02 -6.47 -8.56
C ALA A 74 -9.07 -7.74 -9.41
N ARG A 75 -8.60 -8.88 -8.88
CA ARG A 75 -8.69 -10.19 -9.56
C ARG A 75 -10.13 -10.62 -9.83
N LYS A 76 -11.07 -10.31 -8.92
CA LYS A 76 -12.50 -10.60 -9.13
C LYS A 76 -13.12 -9.79 -10.27
N LYS A 77 -12.57 -8.62 -10.63
CA LYS A 77 -13.06 -7.80 -11.76
C LYS A 77 -12.63 -8.32 -13.14
N ILE A 78 -11.58 -9.14 -13.20
CA ILE A 78 -11.06 -9.73 -14.45
C ILE A 78 -11.82 -11.02 -14.82
N LYS A 79 -12.46 -11.66 -13.85
CA LYS A 79 -13.19 -12.92 -14.00
C LYS A 79 -14.58 -12.69 -14.60
#